data_AF-A0AAY5F5A5-F1
#
_entry.id   AF-A0AAY5F5A5-F1
#
_cell.length_a   1.000
_cell.length_b   1.000
_cell.length_c   1.000
_cell.angle_alpha   90.00
_cell.angle_beta   90.00
_cell.angle_gamma   90.00
#
_symmetry.space_group_name_H-M   'P 1'
#
loop_
_entity.id
_entity.type
_entity.pdbx_description
1 polymer ?
#
loop_
_entity_poly.entity_id
_entity_poly.type
_entity_poly.pdbx_seq_one_letter_code
_entity_poly.pdbx_strand_id
1 'polypeptide(L)'
;NSVVCAIGSCNSVVHAVGSCNSVVCAVGSCKSVVRAVGSCNSAVRAVGSCNSVVCAVGSCKSVVRAVGSCNSAVRAVGSCNSVVHAVGSCNSVVRAVGSCNSVVRAVGSCNSVVRAVGSCNSAVRAVGSCKSVVCAVGSCNSVVRAVGSCNSVVRAVGSCNSAVRAVGSCNSVVRAVGSCNSVVRAVGTCNSAVRAVGSCNSAVRAIGSCNSVVCAVGTCNSVVPMCVRICVCVCVRVCSLQLKLWLRSRAL
;
A
#
# COMPACT_ATOMS: atom_id res chain seq x y z
N ASN A 1 -29.44 9.99 -6.21
CA ASN A 1 -29.32 9.53 -4.81
C ASN A 1 -29.92 8.14 -4.77
N SER A 2 -29.19 7.13 -4.30
CA SER A 2 -29.65 5.74 -4.28
C SER A 2 -29.42 5.14 -2.91
N VAL A 3 -30.45 4.54 -2.31
CA VAL A 3 -30.33 3.83 -1.02
C VAL A 3 -30.95 2.45 -1.19
N VAL A 4 -30.18 1.39 -0.92
CA VAL A 4 -30.64 0.00 -1.00
C VAL A 4 -30.31 -0.70 0.32
N CYS A 5 -31.33 -1.21 1.00
CA CYS A 5 -31.20 -1.97 2.24
C CYS A 5 -31.91 -3.31 2.09
N ALA A 6 -31.24 -4.43 2.37
CA ALA A 6 -31.89 -5.75 2.30
C ALA A 6 -31.30 -6.78 3.28
N ILE A 7 -32.11 -7.81 3.57
CA ILE A 7 -31.75 -9.01 4.34
C ILE A 7 -31.74 -10.19 3.36
N GLY A 8 -30.77 -11.08 3.47
CA GLY A 8 -30.55 -12.19 2.54
C GLY A 8 -29.59 -11.80 1.43
N SER A 9 -30.04 -11.84 0.17
CA SER A 9 -29.21 -11.51 -0.99
C SER A 9 -29.55 -10.15 -1.57
N CYS A 10 -28.55 -9.27 -1.66
CA CYS A 10 -28.66 -7.92 -2.19
C CYS A 10 -27.82 -7.80 -3.46
N ASN A 11 -28.42 -7.37 -4.56
CA ASN A 11 -27.71 -6.98 -5.77
C ASN A 11 -28.11 -5.55 -6.13
N SER A 12 -27.16 -4.62 -6.03
CA SER A 12 -27.37 -3.20 -6.32
C SER A 12 -26.44 -2.76 -7.43
N VAL A 13 -27.02 -2.12 -8.45
CA VAL A 13 -26.27 -1.51 -9.55
C VAL A 13 -26.74 -0.06 -9.69
N VAL A 14 -25.81 0.87 -9.62
CA VAL A 14 -26.07 2.32 -9.73
C VAL A 14 -25.21 2.89 -10.86
N HIS A 15 -25.86 3.57 -11.80
CA HIS A 15 -25.23 4.34 -12.85
C HIS A 15 -25.63 5.81 -12.72
N ALA A 16 -24.69 6.73 -12.81
CA ALA A 16 -24.98 8.16 -12.67
C ALA A 16 -24.03 9.04 -13.49
N VAL A 17 -24.54 10.18 -13.96
CA VAL A 17 -23.77 11.28 -14.56
C VAL A 17 -24.04 12.54 -13.73
N GLY A 18 -23.01 13.32 -13.44
CA GLY A 18 -23.07 14.46 -12.53
C GLY A 18 -22.75 14.06 -11.08
N SER A 19 -23.71 14.24 -10.17
CA SER A 19 -23.54 13.94 -8.74
C SER A 19 -24.24 12.65 -8.35
N CYS A 20 -23.46 11.68 -7.89
CA CYS A 20 -23.93 10.39 -7.39
C CYS A 20 -23.68 10.29 -5.90
N ASN A 21 -24.72 9.95 -5.14
CA ASN A 21 -24.59 9.52 -3.77
C ASN A 21 -25.38 8.21 -3.60
N SER A 22 -24.67 7.15 -3.24
CA SER A 22 -25.16 5.77 -3.20
C SER A 22 -24.85 5.14 -1.85
N VAL A 23 -25.85 4.55 -1.21
CA VAL A 23 -25.73 3.85 0.06
C VAL A 23 -26.32 2.45 -0.10
N VAL A 24 -25.53 1.42 0.18
CA VAL A 24 -25.98 0.02 0.16
C VAL A 24 -25.73 -0.60 1.53
N CYS A 25 -26.76 -1.16 2.14
CA CYS A 25 -26.70 -1.86 3.43
C CYS A 25 -27.26 -3.28 3.28
N ALA A 26 -26.58 -4.29 3.80
CA ALA A 26 -27.01 -5.67 3.67
C ALA A 26 -26.69 -6.53 4.90
N VAL A 27 -27.59 -7.45 5.23
CA VAL A 27 -27.32 -8.58 6.15
C VAL A 27 -27.47 -9.87 5.35
N GLY A 28 -26.37 -10.57 5.09
CA GLY A 28 -26.28 -11.74 4.22
C GLY A 28 -25.24 -11.55 3.12
N SER A 29 -25.62 -11.77 1.86
CA SER A 29 -24.74 -11.60 0.70
C SER A 29 -25.05 -10.30 -0.03
N CYS A 30 -24.04 -9.45 -0.24
CA CYS A 30 -24.16 -8.16 -0.90
C CYS A 30 -23.25 -8.09 -2.12
N LYS A 31 -23.82 -7.78 -3.27
CA LYS A 31 -23.12 -7.37 -4.49
C LYS A 31 -23.54 -5.93 -4.80
N SER A 32 -22.58 -5.02 -4.83
CA SER A 32 -22.82 -3.60 -5.13
C SER A 32 -21.88 -3.15 -6.24
N VAL A 33 -22.43 -2.51 -7.27
CA VAL A 33 -21.69 -1.92 -8.37
C VAL A 33 -22.14 -0.47 -8.53
N VAL A 34 -21.23 0.48 -8.36
CA VAL A 34 -21.48 1.91 -8.57
C VAL A 34 -20.58 2.41 -9.69
N ARG A 35 -21.17 3.01 -10.71
CA ARG A 35 -20.48 3.61 -11.85
C ARG A 35 -20.93 5.05 -12.03
N ALA A 36 -19.98 5.98 -11.99
CA ALA A 36 -20.30 7.40 -12.05
C ALA A 36 -19.33 8.20 -12.93
N VAL A 37 -19.86 9.23 -13.60
CA VAL A 37 -19.08 10.29 -14.25
C VAL A 37 -19.42 11.60 -13.54
N GLY A 38 -18.42 12.28 -12.97
CA GLY A 38 -18.58 13.47 -12.12
C GLY A 38 -18.16 13.22 -10.68
N SER A 39 -19.00 13.60 -9.72
CA SER A 39 -18.75 13.41 -8.28
C SER A 39 -19.50 12.19 -7.77
N CYS A 40 -18.78 11.22 -7.20
CA CYS A 40 -19.33 10.00 -6.66
C CYS A 40 -19.02 9.86 -5.17
N ASN A 41 -20.07 9.67 -4.37
CA ASN A 41 -19.99 9.24 -3.00
C ASN A 41 -20.70 7.88 -2.86
N SER A 42 -19.96 6.84 -2.49
CA SER A 42 -20.49 5.49 -2.34
C SER A 42 -20.19 4.96 -0.94
N ALA A 43 -21.20 4.47 -0.26
CA ALA A 43 -21.07 3.81 1.02
C ALA A 43 -21.69 2.41 0.94
N VAL A 44 -20.91 1.37 1.27
CA VAL A 44 -21.39 -0.01 1.35
C VAL A 44 -21.16 -0.54 2.77
N ARG A 45 -22.21 -1.05 3.40
CA ARG A 45 -22.18 -1.67 4.72
C ARG A 45 -22.76 -3.08 4.62
N ALA A 46 -22.03 -4.08 5.09
CA ALA A 46 -22.50 -5.46 5.02
C ALA A 46 -22.12 -6.27 6.26
N VAL A 47 -23.01 -7.17 6.67
CA VAL A 47 -22.73 -8.27 7.60
C VAL A 47 -22.92 -9.57 6.83
N GLY A 48 -21.89 -10.40 6.73
CA GLY A 48 -21.84 -11.59 5.88
C GLY A 48 -20.80 -11.47 4.76
N SER A 49 -21.23 -11.66 3.51
CA SER A 49 -20.36 -11.59 2.33
C SER A 49 -20.60 -10.30 1.55
N CYS A 50 -19.56 -9.52 1.30
CA CYS A 50 -19.62 -8.25 0.59
C CYS A 50 -18.71 -8.26 -0.64
N ASN A 51 -19.27 -7.96 -1.80
CA ASN A 51 -18.53 -7.68 -3.02
C ASN A 51 -18.94 -6.29 -3.54
N SER A 52 -18.04 -5.32 -3.44
CA SER A 52 -18.30 -3.93 -3.80
C SER A 52 -17.34 -3.48 -4.90
N VAL A 53 -17.89 -2.94 -5.97
CA VAL A 53 -17.12 -2.35 -7.07
C VAL A 53 -17.56 -0.90 -7.26
N VAL A 54 -16.61 0.04 -7.17
CA VAL A 54 -16.87 1.46 -7.43
C VAL A 54 -15.94 1.93 -8.55
N CYS A 55 -16.52 2.43 -9.63
CA CYS A 55 -15.82 2.98 -10.78
C CYS A 55 -16.25 4.44 -10.99
N ALA A 56 -15.30 5.37 -11.02
CA ALA A 56 -15.61 6.78 -11.20
C ALA A 56 -14.64 7.49 -12.16
N VAL A 57 -15.16 8.44 -12.94
CA VAL A 57 -14.37 9.45 -13.65
C VAL A 57 -14.72 10.81 -13.04
N GLY A 58 -13.74 11.49 -12.44
CA GLY A 58 -13.92 12.71 -11.66
C GLY A 58 -13.50 12.53 -10.19
N SER A 59 -14.36 12.94 -9.26
CA SER A 59 -14.10 12.82 -7.82
C SER A 59 -14.81 11.61 -7.23
N CYS A 60 -14.08 10.73 -6.54
CA CYS A 60 -14.61 9.51 -5.95
C CYS A 60 -14.33 9.46 -4.45
N LYS A 61 -15.38 9.33 -3.65
CA LYS A 61 -15.34 8.96 -2.23
C LYS A 61 -16.03 7.61 -2.09
N SER A 62 -15.29 6.60 -1.63
CA SER A 62 -15.80 5.24 -1.43
C SER A 62 -15.52 4.80 0.00
N VAL A 63 -16.55 4.32 0.68
CA VAL A 63 -16.45 3.75 2.03
C VAL A 63 -17.07 2.36 2.02
N VAL A 64 -16.28 1.34 2.34
CA VAL A 64 -16.77 -0.04 2.47
C VAL A 64 -16.53 -0.51 3.90
N ARG A 65 -17.60 -0.97 4.58
CA ARG A 65 -17.54 -1.53 5.93
C ARG A 65 -18.17 -2.92 5.91
N ALA A 66 -17.43 -3.93 6.33
CA ALA A 66 -17.91 -5.31 6.32
C ALA A 66 -17.55 -6.06 7.60
N VAL A 67 -18.45 -6.93 8.04
CA VAL A 67 -18.18 -8.00 9.03
C VAL A 67 -18.40 -9.33 8.31
N GLY A 68 -17.39 -10.20 8.28
CA GLY A 68 -17.36 -11.44 7.51
C GLY A 68 -16.34 -11.39 6.37
N SER A 69 -16.77 -11.65 5.14
CA SER A 69 -15.91 -11.64 3.95
C SER A 69 -16.13 -10.36 3.14
N CYS A 70 -15.06 -9.65 2.80
CA CYS A 70 -15.09 -8.41 2.06
C CYS A 70 -14.18 -8.48 0.83
N ASN A 71 -14.75 -8.24 -0.34
CA ASN A 71 -14.03 -7.97 -1.58
C ASN A 71 -14.43 -6.57 -2.06
N SER A 72 -13.46 -5.64 -2.09
CA SER A 72 -13.68 -4.25 -2.48
C SER A 72 -12.75 -3.87 -3.61
N ALA A 73 -13.29 -3.34 -4.69
CA ALA A 73 -12.54 -2.79 -5.81
C ALA A 73 -12.96 -1.34 -6.06
N VAL A 74 -12.02 -0.41 -5.97
CA VAL A 74 -12.23 1.00 -6.29
C VAL A 74 -11.32 1.40 -7.44
N ARG A 75 -11.92 1.95 -8.50
CA ARG A 75 -11.22 2.45 -9.69
C ARG A 75 -11.62 3.89 -9.96
N ALA A 76 -10.65 4.78 -10.08
CA ALA A 76 -10.91 6.19 -10.33
C ALA A 76 -9.95 6.81 -11.34
N VAL A 77 -10.45 7.73 -12.16
CA VAL A 77 -9.65 8.71 -12.91
C VAL A 77 -10.00 10.08 -12.36
N GLY A 78 -9.02 10.82 -11.82
CA GLY A 78 -9.20 12.06 -11.09
C GLY A 78 -8.79 11.93 -9.62
N SER A 79 -9.66 12.34 -8.71
CA SER A 79 -9.41 12.31 -7.26
C SER A 79 -10.12 11.12 -6.63
N CYS A 80 -9.38 10.27 -5.91
CA CYS A 80 -9.88 9.08 -5.25
C CYS A 80 -9.61 9.12 -3.75
N ASN A 81 -10.66 8.98 -2.94
CA ASN A 81 -10.59 8.73 -1.52
C ASN A 81 -11.33 7.43 -1.22
N SER A 82 -10.58 6.38 -0.88
CA SER A 82 -11.12 5.04 -0.60
C SER A 82 -10.83 4.64 0.84
N VAL A 83 -11.86 4.22 1.55
CA VAL A 83 -11.75 3.72 2.93
C VAL A 83 -12.41 2.34 2.99
N VAL A 84 -11.64 1.32 3.40
CA VAL A 84 -12.13 -0.04 3.59
C VAL A 84 -11.89 -0.47 5.03
N HIS A 85 -12.97 -0.88 5.70
CA HIS A 85 -12.96 -1.45 7.04
C HIS A 85 -13.55 -2.85 7.00
N ALA A 86 -12.83 -3.83 7.55
CA ALA A 86 -13.31 -5.20 7.62
C ALA A 86 -12.99 -5.87 8.96
N VAL A 87 -13.90 -6.71 9.43
CA VAL A 87 -13.65 -7.73 10.47
C VAL A 87 -13.88 -9.09 9.82
N GLY A 88 -12.87 -9.95 9.80
CA GLY A 88 -12.85 -11.22 9.07
C GLY A 88 -11.83 -11.23 7.94
N SER A 89 -12.25 -11.59 6.73
CA SER A 89 -11.40 -11.67 5.54
C SER A 89 -11.62 -10.45 4.65
N CYS A 90 -10.54 -9.76 4.27
CA CYS A 90 -10.58 -8.56 3.44
C CYS A 90 -9.65 -8.69 2.24
N ASN A 91 -10.20 -8.51 1.04
CA ASN A 91 -9.48 -8.25 -0.19
C ASN A 91 -9.86 -6.86 -0.70
N SER A 92 -8.90 -5.94 -0.74
CA SER A 92 -9.10 -4.55 -1.16
C SER A 92 -8.16 -4.22 -2.31
N VAL A 93 -8.73 -3.72 -3.41
CA VAL A 93 -7.98 -3.25 -4.57
C VAL A 93 -8.38 -1.81 -4.87
N VAL A 94 -7.42 -0.89 -4.81
CA VAL A 94 -7.61 0.52 -5.18
C VAL A 94 -6.70 0.86 -6.35
N ARG A 95 -7.29 1.38 -7.43
CA ARG A 95 -6.57 1.82 -8.63
C ARG A 95 -6.97 3.25 -8.97
N ALA A 96 -6.00 4.14 -9.12
CA ALA A 96 -6.26 5.53 -9.44
C ALA A 96 -5.29 6.09 -10.50
N VAL A 97 -5.79 6.98 -11.34
CA VAL A 97 -4.98 7.92 -12.14
C VAL A 97 -5.32 9.32 -11.65
N GLY A 98 -4.33 10.07 -11.18
CA GLY A 98 -4.49 11.36 -10.49
C GLY A 98 -4.09 11.28 -9.01
N SER A 99 -4.94 11.78 -8.13
CA SER A 99 -4.69 11.80 -6.68
C SER A 99 -5.40 10.64 -5.99
N CYS A 100 -4.69 9.86 -5.19
CA CYS A 100 -5.21 8.70 -4.48
C CYS A 100 -4.92 8.80 -2.98
N ASN A 101 -5.97 8.77 -2.17
CA ASN A 101 -5.91 8.51 -0.73
C ASN A 101 -6.63 7.18 -0.46
N SER A 102 -5.91 6.20 0.07
CA SER A 102 -6.44 4.86 0.35
C SER A 102 -6.16 4.46 1.79
N VAL A 103 -7.20 4.13 2.53
CA VAL A 103 -7.10 3.62 3.89
C VAL A 103 -7.75 2.24 3.96
N VAL A 104 -6.97 1.23 4.37
CA VAL A 104 -7.47 -0.13 4.59
C VAL A 104 -7.22 -0.53 6.04
N ARG A 105 -8.28 -0.93 6.75
CA ARG A 105 -8.25 -1.35 8.14
C ARG A 105 -8.94 -2.70 8.29
N ALA A 106 -8.23 -3.69 8.81
CA ALA A 106 -8.76 -5.04 8.96
C ALA A 106 -8.43 -5.67 10.32
N VAL A 107 -9.34 -6.49 10.82
CA VAL A 107 -9.09 -7.46 11.91
C VAL A 107 -9.34 -8.84 11.32
N GLY A 108 -8.34 -9.72 11.32
CA GLY A 108 -8.34 -11.02 10.63
C GLY A 108 -7.32 -11.07 9.49
N SER A 109 -7.75 -11.52 8.32
CA SER A 109 -6.90 -11.64 7.12
C SER A 109 -7.11 -10.47 6.18
N CYS A 110 -6.03 -9.81 5.78
CA CYS A 110 -6.06 -8.64 4.91
C CYS A 110 -5.13 -8.84 3.71
N ASN A 111 -5.68 -8.71 2.52
CA ASN A 111 -4.95 -8.51 1.27
C ASN A 111 -5.32 -7.14 0.69
N SER A 112 -4.34 -6.25 0.59
CA SER A 112 -4.54 -4.87 0.12
C SER A 112 -3.59 -4.58 -1.03
N VAL A 113 -4.15 -4.12 -2.14
CA VAL A 113 -3.40 -3.70 -3.32
C VAL A 113 -3.79 -2.27 -3.67
N VAL A 114 -2.83 -1.35 -3.63
CA VAL A 114 -3.02 0.05 -4.03
C VAL A 114 -2.11 0.35 -5.21
N ARG A 115 -2.68 0.83 -6.32
CA ARG A 115 -1.95 1.22 -7.54
C ARG A 115 -2.34 2.63 -7.95
N ALA A 116 -1.37 3.51 -8.14
CA ALA A 116 -1.62 4.88 -8.54
C ALA A 116 -0.64 5.37 -9.62
N VAL A 117 -1.13 6.23 -10.51
CA VAL A 117 -0.32 7.11 -11.36
C VAL A 117 -0.64 8.54 -10.94
N GLY A 118 0.34 9.29 -10.47
CA GLY A 118 0.19 10.60 -9.83
C GLY A 118 0.59 10.58 -8.36
N SER A 119 -0.23 11.18 -7.50
CA SER A 119 0.03 11.26 -6.05
C SER A 119 -0.71 10.15 -5.31
N CYS A 120 -0.01 9.38 -4.49
CA CYS A 120 -0.54 8.26 -3.72
C CYS A 120 -0.23 8.43 -2.23
N ASN A 121 -1.28 8.44 -1.41
CA ASN A 121 -1.22 8.26 0.03
C ASN A 121 -1.95 6.96 0.39
N SER A 122 -1.23 5.99 0.93
CA SER A 122 -1.76 4.67 1.27
C SER A 122 -1.48 4.36 2.74
N ALA A 123 -2.51 4.01 3.49
CA ALA A 123 -2.41 3.55 4.86
C ALA A 123 -3.09 2.19 5.03
N VAL A 124 -2.33 1.16 5.35
CA VAL A 124 -2.82 -0.19 5.62
C VAL A 124 -2.58 -0.53 7.08
N ARG A 125 -3.64 -0.91 7.81
CA ARG A 125 -3.57 -1.34 9.21
C ARG A 125 -4.27 -2.68 9.38
N ALA A 126 -3.60 -3.65 9.98
CA ALA A 126 -4.17 -4.97 10.22
C ALA A 126 -3.81 -5.53 11.59
N VAL A 127 -4.74 -6.29 12.17
CA VAL A 127 -4.49 -7.22 13.29
C VAL A 127 -4.77 -8.63 12.77
N GLY A 128 -3.78 -9.52 12.80
CA GLY A 128 -3.83 -10.84 12.17
C GLY A 128 -2.80 -10.97 11.03
N SER A 129 -3.25 -11.42 9.86
CA SER A 129 -2.38 -11.60 8.68
C SER A 129 -2.58 -10.46 7.69
N CYS A 130 -1.49 -9.81 7.27
CA CYS A 130 -1.50 -8.69 6.35
C CYS A 130 -0.59 -8.95 5.15
N LYS A 131 -1.15 -8.87 3.94
CA LYS A 131 -0.43 -8.76 2.68
C LYS A 131 -0.78 -7.40 2.09
N SER A 132 0.22 -6.54 1.92
CA SER A 132 0.05 -5.19 1.39
C SER A 132 0.98 -4.96 0.21
N VAL A 133 0.43 -4.51 -0.91
CA VAL A 133 1.19 -4.11 -2.10
C VAL A 133 0.81 -2.68 -2.46
N VAL A 134 1.78 -1.78 -2.48
CA VAL A 134 1.60 -0.39 -2.90
C VAL A 134 2.51 -0.11 -4.07
N CYS A 135 1.93 0.28 -5.21
CA CYS A 135 2.67 0.62 -6.43
C CYS A 135 2.29 2.03 -6.89
N ALA A 136 3.27 2.90 -7.12
CA ALA A 136 3.02 4.26 -7.57
C ALA A 136 4.01 4.70 -8.67
N VAL A 137 3.52 5.52 -9.60
CA VAL A 137 4.35 6.34 -10.50
C VAL A 137 4.03 7.79 -10.18
N GLY A 138 5.02 8.55 -9.71
CA GLY A 138 4.86 9.90 -9.16
C GLY A 138 5.28 9.96 -7.69
N SER A 139 4.45 10.57 -6.85
CA SER A 139 4.71 10.71 -5.41
C SER A 139 3.97 9.64 -4.61
N CYS A 140 4.67 8.92 -3.74
CA CYS A 140 4.13 7.85 -2.92
C CYS A 140 4.43 8.08 -1.44
N ASN A 141 3.40 8.13 -0.62
CA ASN A 141 3.48 7.99 0.82
C ASN A 141 2.73 6.71 1.23
N SER A 142 3.45 5.74 1.78
CA SER A 142 2.91 4.43 2.15
C SER A 142 3.20 4.13 3.62
N VAL A 143 2.15 3.86 4.38
CA VAL A 143 2.25 3.44 5.78
C VAL A 143 1.58 2.09 5.95
N VAL A 144 2.34 1.09 6.39
CA VAL A 144 1.82 -0.26 6.70
C VAL A 144 2.06 -0.55 8.18
N ARG A 145 0.99 -0.88 8.90
CA ARG A 145 1.04 -1.26 10.32
C ARG A 145 0.36 -2.60 10.53
N ALA A 146 1.05 -3.54 11.16
CA ALA A 146 0.48 -4.86 11.44
C ALA A 146 0.82 -5.34 12.86
N VAL A 147 -0.12 -6.09 13.45
CA VAL A 147 0.12 -6.95 14.61
C VAL A 147 -0.19 -8.38 14.16
N GLY A 148 0.78 -9.29 14.24
CA GLY A 148 0.73 -10.63 13.68
C GLY A 148 1.74 -10.82 12.53
N SER A 149 1.28 -11.33 11.39
CA SER A 149 2.13 -11.56 10.21
C SER A 149 1.96 -10.44 9.19
N CYS A 150 3.05 -9.85 8.71
CA CYS A 150 3.07 -8.77 7.75
C CYS A 150 3.96 -9.11 6.56
N ASN A 151 3.40 -9.05 5.35
CA ASN A 151 4.15 -9.02 4.10
C ASN A 151 3.79 -7.72 3.37
N SER A 152 4.77 -6.81 3.28
CA SER A 152 4.60 -5.49 2.69
C SER A 152 5.54 -5.32 1.50
N VAL A 153 4.99 -4.95 0.36
CA VAL A 153 5.75 -4.59 -0.84
C VAL A 153 5.39 -3.16 -1.25
N VAL A 154 6.38 -2.28 -1.30
CA VAL A 154 6.23 -0.90 -1.78
C VAL A 154 7.11 -0.71 -3.01
N ARG A 155 6.52 -0.25 -4.11
CA ARG A 155 7.19 0.03 -5.38
C ARG A 155 6.86 1.43 -5.84
N ALA A 156 7.87 2.25 -6.12
CA ALA A 156 7.66 3.61 -6.59
C ALA A 156 8.64 4.00 -7.70
N VAL A 157 8.17 4.80 -8.65
CA VAL A 157 8.99 5.57 -9.58
C VAL A 157 8.70 7.05 -9.32
N GLY A 158 9.70 7.83 -8.93
CA GLY A 158 9.55 9.20 -8.44
C GLY A 158 9.96 9.33 -6.97
N SER A 159 9.13 9.99 -6.16
CA SER A 159 9.38 10.20 -4.73
C SER A 159 8.65 9.15 -3.90
N CYS A 160 9.36 8.47 -3.00
CA CYS A 160 8.81 7.42 -2.16
C CYS A 160 9.11 7.70 -0.68
N ASN A 161 8.07 7.81 0.13
CA ASN A 161 8.14 7.73 1.58
C ASN A 161 7.41 6.47 2.03
N SER A 162 8.11 5.53 2.64
CA SER A 162 7.57 4.24 3.07
C SER A 162 7.86 4.02 4.54
N ALA A 163 6.83 3.74 5.33
CA ALA A 163 6.95 3.36 6.73
C ALA A 163 6.24 2.03 6.99
N VAL A 164 7.00 1.00 7.36
CA VAL A 164 6.48 -0.31 7.74
C VAL A 164 6.71 -0.54 9.22
N ARG A 165 5.64 -0.87 9.95
CA ARG A 165 5.68 -1.18 11.39
C ARG A 165 4.99 -2.49 11.66
N ALA A 166 5.67 -3.43 12.31
CA ALA A 166 5.11 -4.73 12.64
C ALA A 166 5.44 -5.18 14.06
N VAL A 167 4.52 -5.90 14.69
CA VAL A 167 4.76 -6.71 15.88
C VAL A 167 4.41 -8.15 15.51
N GLY A 168 5.36 -9.08 15.65
CA GLY A 168 5.26 -10.46 15.16
C GLY A 168 6.25 -10.72 14.04
N SER A 169 5.79 -11.26 12.91
CA SER A 169 6.61 -11.56 11.74
C SER A 169 6.47 -10.48 10.67
N CYS A 170 7.59 -9.96 10.17
CA CYS A 170 7.61 -8.92 9.15
C CYS A 170 8.50 -9.31 7.97
N ASN A 171 7.93 -9.31 6.77
CA ASN A 171 8.66 -9.30 5.52
C ASN A 171 8.34 -8.00 4.77
N SER A 172 9.34 -7.15 4.58
CA SER A 172 9.19 -5.83 3.96
C SER A 172 10.13 -5.69 2.78
N VAL A 173 9.57 -5.37 1.61
CA VAL A 173 10.33 -5.07 0.40
C VAL A 173 9.99 -3.66 -0.07
N VAL A 174 10.98 -2.79 -0.16
CA VAL A 174 10.83 -1.43 -0.70
C VAL A 174 11.72 -1.29 -1.93
N ARG A 175 11.12 -0.91 -3.06
CA ARG A 175 11.82 -0.67 -4.33
C ARG A 175 11.48 0.72 -4.86
N ALA A 176 12.49 1.54 -5.09
CA ALA A 176 12.30 2.89 -5.59
C ALA A 176 13.27 3.24 -6.72
N VAL A 177 12.79 4.03 -7.68
CA VAL A 177 13.62 4.75 -8.66
C VAL A 177 13.33 6.24 -8.47
N GLY A 178 14.34 7.05 -8.16
CA GLY A 178 14.21 8.45 -7.75
C GLY A 178 14.64 8.67 -6.30
N SER A 179 13.80 9.34 -5.51
CA SER A 179 14.07 9.63 -4.10
C SER A 179 13.33 8.66 -3.21
N CYS A 180 14.03 8.02 -2.28
CA CYS A 180 13.47 7.03 -1.36
C CYS A 180 13.78 7.36 0.09
N ASN A 181 12.75 7.49 0.92
CA ASN A 181 12.84 7.46 2.37
C ASN A 181 12.09 6.22 2.87
N SER A 182 12.79 5.29 3.49
CA SER A 182 12.22 4.02 3.95
C SER A 182 12.53 3.78 5.42
N VAL A 183 11.48 3.57 6.22
CA VAL A 183 11.61 3.21 7.64
C VAL A 183 10.91 1.88 7.88
N VAL A 184 11.65 0.90 8.36
CA VAL A 184 11.12 -0.41 8.76
C VAL A 184 11.36 -0.60 10.26
N ARG A 185 10.28 -0.81 11.02
CA ARG A 185 10.32 -1.09 12.45
C ARG A 185 9.62 -2.39 12.77
N ALA A 186 10.29 -3.32 13.42
CA ALA A 186 9.72 -4.60 13.79
C ALA A 186 10.03 -4.97 15.24
N VAL A 187 9.11 -5.67 15.89
CA VAL A 187 9.33 -6.42 17.14
C VAL A 187 9.00 -7.88 16.85
N GLY A 188 9.94 -8.79 17.01
CA GLY A 188 9.83 -10.20 16.61
C GLY A 188 10.82 -10.56 15.50
N THR A 189 10.34 -11.16 14.40
CA THR A 189 11.16 -11.52 13.24
C THR A 189 11.01 -10.48 12.12
N CYS A 190 12.12 -10.06 11.54
CA CYS A 190 12.15 -9.04 10.50
C CYS A 190 13.04 -9.48 9.34
N ASN A 191 12.47 -9.56 8.14
CA ASN A 191 13.17 -9.64 6.88
C ASN A 191 12.87 -8.36 6.11
N SER A 192 13.90 -7.54 5.86
CA SER A 192 13.75 -6.26 5.16
C SER A 192 14.69 -6.20 3.97
N ALA A 193 14.16 -5.83 2.80
CA ALA A 193 14.95 -5.56 1.61
C ALA A 193 14.60 -4.18 1.06
N VAL A 194 15.57 -3.28 1.01
CA VAL A 194 15.43 -1.96 0.38
C VAL A 194 16.31 -1.89 -0.85
N ARG A 195 15.70 -1.56 -2.00
CA ARG A 195 16.40 -1.35 -3.27
C ARG A 195 16.08 0.01 -3.84
N ALA A 196 17.08 0.86 -4.02
CA ALA A 196 16.89 2.20 -4.55
C ALA A 196 17.84 2.51 -5.73
N VAL A 197 17.36 3.24 -6.72
CA VAL A 197 18.19 3.89 -7.75
C VAL A 197 17.95 5.39 -7.64
N GLY A 198 18.98 6.18 -7.36
CA GLY A 198 18.89 7.60 -7.05
C GLY A 198 19.29 7.89 -5.61
N SER A 199 18.52 8.75 -4.93
CA SER A 199 18.78 9.16 -3.54
C SER A 199 18.01 8.28 -2.56
N CYS A 200 18.68 7.75 -1.55
CA CYS A 200 18.10 6.83 -0.57
C CYS A 200 18.44 7.21 0.87
N ASN A 201 17.42 7.31 1.71
CA ASN A 201 17.52 7.28 3.16
C ASN A 201 16.76 6.06 3.67
N SER A 202 17.43 5.17 4.40
CA SER A 202 16.83 3.94 4.92
C SER A 202 17.16 3.71 6.38
N ALA A 203 16.14 3.44 7.20
CA ALA A 203 16.32 3.06 8.59
C ALA A 203 15.60 1.74 8.86
N VAL A 204 16.33 0.74 9.35
CA VAL A 204 15.75 -0.53 9.79
C VAL A 204 16.03 -0.71 11.27
N ARG A 205 14.97 -0.81 12.07
CA ARG A 205 15.08 -1.09 13.51
C ARG A 205 14.26 -2.32 13.87
N ALA A 206 14.91 -3.34 14.39
CA ALA A 206 14.25 -4.54 14.87
C ALA A 206 14.58 -4.76 16.35
N ILE A 207 13.63 -5.33 17.08
CA ILE A 207 13.87 -5.94 18.39
C ILE A 207 13.54 -7.42 18.22
N GLY A 208 14.56 -8.28 18.28
CA GLY A 208 14.45 -9.71 17.96
C GLY A 208 15.33 -10.10 16.77
N SER A 209 14.92 -11.13 16.02
CA SER A 209 15.68 -11.62 14.86
C SER A 209 15.47 -10.71 13.65
N CYS A 210 16.57 -10.32 13.01
CA CYS A 210 16.56 -9.39 11.90
C CYS A 210 17.52 -9.85 10.82
N ASN A 211 17.04 -9.88 9.58
CA ASN A 211 17.84 -9.91 8.37
C ASN A 211 17.45 -8.69 7.53
N SER A 212 18.45 -7.87 7.18
CA SER A 212 18.22 -6.67 6.39
C SER A 212 19.24 -6.55 5.29
N VAL A 213 18.74 -6.24 4.09
CA VAL A 213 19.54 -5.99 2.89
C VAL A 213 19.17 -4.62 2.35
N VAL A 214 20.17 -3.76 2.18
CA VAL A 214 20.01 -2.46 1.53
C VAL A 214 20.95 -2.42 0.34
N CYS A 215 20.38 -2.34 -0.86
CA CYS A 215 21.13 -2.20 -2.11
C CYS A 215 20.71 -0.90 -2.78
N ALA A 216 21.66 -0.05 -3.11
CA ALA A 216 21.31 1.17 -3.79
C ALA A 216 22.39 1.66 -4.75
N VAL A 217 21.92 2.31 -5.82
CA VAL A 217 22.74 2.86 -6.89
C VAL A 217 22.53 4.37 -6.87
N GLY A 218 23.50 5.12 -6.34
CA GLY A 218 23.40 6.56 -6.10
C GLY A 218 23.83 6.92 -4.68
N THR A 219 23.27 8.00 -4.12
CA THR A 219 23.59 8.48 -2.76
C THR A 219 22.71 7.81 -1.72
N CYS A 220 23.32 7.24 -0.68
CA CYS A 220 22.60 6.38 0.25
C CYS A 220 23.06 6.62 1.68
N ASN A 221 22.10 6.95 2.56
CA ASN A 221 22.27 6.88 4.00
C ASN A 221 21.45 5.72 4.54
N SER A 222 22.07 4.82 5.29
CA SER A 222 21.41 3.64 5.85
C SER A 222 21.81 3.43 7.31
N VAL A 223 20.82 3.30 8.20
CA VAL A 223 21.04 3.09 9.64
C VAL A 223 20.35 1.81 10.10
N VAL A 224 21.10 0.91 10.74
CA VAL A 224 20.62 -0.38 11.27
C VAL A 224 21.19 -0.61 12.68
N PRO A 225 20.62 0.00 13.74
CA PRO A 225 21.30 0.08 15.04
C PRO A 225 21.11 -1.15 15.95
N MET A 226 20.26 -2.13 15.59
CA MET A 226 19.93 -3.28 16.47
C MET A 226 19.51 -4.53 15.67
N CYS A 227 20.38 -5.10 14.81
CA CYS A 227 20.09 -6.35 14.11
C CYS A 227 21.14 -7.41 14.44
N VAL A 228 20.69 -8.61 14.87
CA VAL A 228 21.54 -9.74 15.31
C VAL A 228 22.32 -10.36 14.14
N ARG A 229 21.90 -10.16 12.89
CA ARG A 229 22.59 -10.65 11.69
C ARG A 229 22.43 -9.67 10.53
N ILE A 230 23.54 -9.22 9.95
CA ILE A 230 23.57 -8.16 8.95
C ILE A 230 24.34 -8.64 7.72
N CYS A 231 23.71 -8.56 6.55
CA CYS A 231 24.39 -8.67 5.25
C CYS A 231 24.14 -7.38 4.48
N VAL A 232 24.98 -6.37 4.69
CA VAL A 232 24.92 -5.14 3.88
C VAL A 232 25.73 -5.36 2.60
N CYS A 233 25.05 -5.62 1.48
CA CYS A 233 25.66 -5.53 0.16
C CYS A 233 25.50 -4.09 -0.36
N VAL A 234 26.39 -3.19 0.06
CA VAL A 234 26.45 -1.84 -0.52
C VAL A 234 27.21 -1.92 -1.84
N CYS A 235 26.51 -2.07 -2.96
CA CYS A 235 27.10 -1.84 -4.28
C CYS A 235 27.22 -0.33 -4.54
N VAL A 236 28.12 0.36 -3.82
CA VAL A 236 28.52 1.73 -4.20
C VAL A 236 29.29 1.59 -5.51
N ARG A 237 28.66 1.84 -6.66
CA ARG A 237 29.43 2.20 -7.86
C ARG A 237 30.05 3.57 -7.58
N VAL A 238 31.20 3.54 -6.94
CA VAL A 238 32.21 4.60 -7.02
C VAL A 238 32.73 4.57 -8.46
N CYS A 239 31.92 5.04 -9.42
CA CYS A 239 32.28 5.04 -10.83
C CYS A 239 33.35 6.08 -11.17
N SER A 240 33.82 6.87 -10.20
CA SER A 240 34.80 7.94 -10.44
C SER A 240 36.15 7.82 -9.71
N LEU A 241 36.32 6.93 -8.71
CA LEU A 241 37.63 6.74 -8.05
C LEU A 241 38.38 5.47 -8.49
N GLN A 242 37.70 4.37 -8.82
CA GLN A 242 38.38 3.13 -9.24
C GLN A 242 38.95 3.24 -10.67
N LEU A 243 38.34 4.02 -11.58
CA LEU A 243 38.91 4.27 -12.91
C LEU A 243 40.15 5.19 -12.84
N LYS A 244 40.16 6.16 -11.91
CA LYS A 244 41.33 7.04 -11.70
C LYS A 244 42.50 6.32 -11.06
N LEU A 245 42.27 5.40 -10.12
CA LEU A 245 43.35 4.54 -9.59
C LEU A 245 43.84 3.51 -10.61
N TRP A 246 42.93 2.90 -11.38
CA TRP A 246 43.33 1.92 -12.41
C TRP A 246 44.11 2.55 -13.58
N LEU A 247 43.78 3.79 -13.99
CA LEU A 247 44.57 4.54 -14.98
C LEU A 247 45.90 5.06 -14.42
N ARG A 248 45.99 5.43 -13.14
CA ARG A 248 47.25 5.87 -12.51
C ARG A 248 48.25 4.73 -12.30
N SER A 249 47.79 3.50 -12.07
CA SER A 249 48.66 2.33 -11.90
C SER A 249 49.13 1.70 -13.21
N ARG A 250 48.70 2.22 -14.38
CA ARG A 250 49.22 1.84 -15.70
C ARG A 250 50.07 2.94 -16.36
N ALA A 251 50.26 4.07 -15.69
CA ALA A 251 50.98 5.24 -16.19
C ALA A 251 52.22 5.62 -15.35
N LEU A 252 52.64 4.72 -14.44
CA LEU A 252 53.89 4.77 -13.68
C LEU A 252 54.60 3.43 -13.81
#